data_AF-L8PIB7-F1
#
_entry.id   AF-L8PIB7-F1
#
_cell.length_a   1.000
_cell.length_b   1.000
_cell.length_c   1.000
_cell.angle_alpha   90.00
_cell.angle_beta   90.00
_cell.angle_gamma   90.00
#
_symmetry.space_group_name_H-M   'P 1'
#
loop_
_entity.id
_entity.type
_entity.pdbx_description
1 polymer ?
#
loop_
_entity_poly.entity_id
_entity_poly.type
_entity_poly.pdbx_seq_one_letter_code
_entity_poly.pdbx_strand_id
1 'polypeptide(L)' 'MVAAHPEQGWSLLCNGAIVFDDSGELLPDGSVVAPHRVPAERLAMTA' A
#
# COMPACT_ATOMS: atom_id res chain seq x y z
N MET A 1 5.65 4.24 13.95
CA MET A 1 6.19 4.68 12.65
C MET A 1 7.62 5.10 12.88
N VAL A 2 8.56 4.62 12.05
CA VAL A 2 10.01 4.86 12.17
C VAL A 2 10.49 5.85 11.12
N ALA A 3 9.91 5.80 9.91
CA ALA A 3 10.15 6.76 8.84
C ALA A 3 8.86 6.99 8.05
N ALA A 4 8.74 8.18 7.45
CA ALA A 4 7.65 8.54 6.56
C ALA A 4 8.22 9.31 5.37
N HIS A 5 7.80 8.92 4.17
CA HIS A 5 8.18 9.57 2.92
C HIS A 5 6.92 9.87 2.12
N PRO A 6 6.14 10.89 2.51
CA PRO A 6 4.92 11.27 1.82
C PRO A 6 5.17 11.64 0.36
N GLU A 7 6.35 12.17 0.03
CA GLU A 7 6.76 12.47 -1.34
C GLU A 7 6.96 11.21 -2.21
N GLN A 8 7.09 10.04 -1.58
CA GLN A 8 7.22 8.73 -2.24
C GLN A 8 6.02 7.81 -1.98
N GLY A 9 5.07 8.24 -1.14
CA GLY A 9 3.83 7.53 -0.85
C GLY A 9 3.97 6.29 0.03
N TRP A 10 4.91 6.29 0.99
CA TRP A 10 5.06 5.18 1.93
C TRP A 10 5.50 5.59 3.33
N SER A 11 5.27 4.70 4.29
CA SER A 11 5.74 4.81 5.68
C SER A 11 6.29 3.48 6.18
N LEU A 12 7.40 3.51 6.92
CA LEU A 12 7.97 2.35 7.61
C LEU A 12 7.46 2.28 9.05
N LEU A 13 6.87 1.15 9.41
CA LEU A 13 6.35 0.87 10.75
C LEU A 13 7.41 0.22 11.65
N CYS A 14 7.18 0.26 12.96
CA CYS A 14 8.14 -0.28 13.94
C CYS A 14 8.27 -1.80 13.89
N ASN A 15 7.25 -2.49 13.35
CA ASN A 15 7.29 -3.92 13.11
C ASN A 15 8.05 -4.30 11.82
N GLY A 16 8.59 -3.33 11.08
CA GLY A 16 9.33 -3.54 9.84
C GLY A 16 8.47 -3.55 8.57
N ALA A 17 7.14 -3.40 8.69
CA ALA A 17 6.26 -3.31 7.53
C ALA A 17 6.38 -1.95 6.83
N ILE A 18 6.40 -1.95 5.50
CA ILE A 18 6.26 -0.75 4.67
C ILE A 18 4.81 -0.67 4.21
N VAL A 19 4.11 0.41 4.58
CA VAL A 19 2.74 0.67 4.16
C VAL A 19 2.76 1.72 3.07
N PHE A 20 2.05 1.48 1.97
CA PHE A 20 1.90 2.38 0.85
C PHE A 20 0.57 3.15 0.93
N ASP A 21 0.52 4.35 0.35
CA ASP A 21 -0.68 5.20 0.36
C ASP A 21 -1.89 4.55 -0.33
N ASP A 22 -1.66 3.57 -1.20
CA ASP A 22 -2.72 2.80 -1.85
C ASP A 22 -3.19 1.59 -1.03
N SER A 23 -2.83 1.54 0.25
CA SER A 23 -3.09 0.47 1.23
C SER A 23 -2.40 -0.87 0.96
N GLY A 24 -1.47 -0.92 0.00
CA GLY A 24 -0.57 -2.06 -0.13
C GLY A 24 0.43 -2.11 1.03
N GLU A 25 0.97 -3.30 1.28
CA GLU A 25 2.04 -3.48 2.28
C GLU A 25 3.14 -4.42 1.79
N LEU A 26 4.39 -4.13 2.15
CA LEU A 26 5.50 -5.07 2.11
C LEU A 26 5.84 -5.48 3.55
N LEU A 27 5.62 -6.75 3.88
CA LEU A 27 5.86 -7.29 5.21
C LEU A 27 7.35 -7.56 5.45
N PRO A 28 7.80 -7.68 6.72
CA PRO A 28 9.20 -7.94 7.06
C PRO A 28 9.76 -9.25 6.50
N ASP A 29 8.89 -10.22 6.22
CA ASP A 29 9.25 -11.51 5.62
C ASP A 29 9.34 -11.44 4.07
N GLY A 30 9.11 -10.26 3.50
CA GLY A 30 9.11 -10.01 2.06
C GLY A 30 7.79 -10.36 1.35
N SER A 31 6.78 -10.81 2.08
CA SER A 31 5.45 -11.04 1.49
C SER A 31 4.72 -9.74 1.20
N VAL A 32 3.83 -9.77 0.20
CA VAL A 32 3.11 -8.60 -0.31
C VAL A 32 1.63 -8.69 0.02
N VAL A 33 1.09 -7.63 0.61
CA VAL A 33 -0.36 -7.40 0.70
C VAL A 33 -0.76 -6.50 -0.47
N ALA A 34 -1.67 -7.00 -1.30
CA ALA A 34 -2.13 -6.26 -2.47
C ALA A 34 -2.90 -5.00 -2.03
N PRO A 35 -2.78 -3.88 -2.77
CA PRO A 35 -3.51 -2.67 -2.46
C PRO A 35 -5.02 -2.88 -2.61
N HIS A 36 -5.81 -2.23 -1.75
CA HIS A 36 -7.26 -2.21 -1.84
C HIS A 36 -7.73 -1.24 -2.95
N ARG A 37 -7.40 -1.56 -4.20
CA ARG A 37 -7.99 -0.88 -5.36
C ARG A 37 -9.26 -1.61 -5.76
N VAL A 38 -10.32 -0.85 -6.05
CA VAL A 38 -11.41 -1.39 -6.87
C VAL A 38 -10.77 -1.76 -8.21
N PRO A 39 -10.95 -2.98 -8.74
CA PRO A 39 -10.49 -3.31 -10.08
C PRO A 39 -11.02 -2.27 -11.06
N ALA A 40 -10.19 -1.76 -11.98
CA ALA A 40 -10.62 -0.78 -12.99
C ALA A 40 -11.81 -1.32 -13.82
N GLU A 41 -11.94 -2.64 -13.90
CA GLU A 41 -13.07 -3.40 -14.44
C GLU A 41 -14.42 -2.99 -13.83
N ARG A 42 -14.42 -2.63 -12.54
CA ARG A 42 -15.62 -2.18 -11.81
C ARG A 42 -15.92 -0.69 -12.02
N LEU A 43 -14.91 0.11 -12.36
CA LEU A 43 -15.06 1.54 -12.66
C LEU A 43 -15.55 1.78 -14.09
N ALA A 44 -15.21 0.90 -15.04
CA ALA A 44 -15.71 0.96 -16.41
C ALA A 44 -17.22 0.62 -16.55
N MET A 45 -17.85 0.18 -15.46
CA MET A 45 -19.26 -0.20 -15.40
C MET A 45 -20.14 0.94 -14.85
N THR A 46 -19.75 2.18 -15.11
CA THR A 46 -20.63 3.36 -15.03
C THR A 46 -20.44 4.16 -16.30
N ALA A 47 -21.07 3.68 -17.38
CA ALA A 47 -21.31 4.48 -18.58
C ALA A 47 -22.62 5.23 -18.43
#